data_AF-M3GEA1-F1
#
_entry.id   AF-M3GEA1-F1
#
_cell.length_a   1.000
_cell.length_b   1.000
_cell.length_c   1.000
_cell.angle_alpha   90.00
_cell.angle_beta   90.00
_cell.angle_gamma   90.00
#
_symmetry.space_group_name_H-M   'P 1'
#
loop_
_entity.id
_entity.type
_entity.pdbx_description
1 polymer ?
#
loop_
_entity_poly.entity_id
_entity_poly.type
_entity_poly.pdbx_seq_one_letter_code
_entity_poly.pdbx_strand_id
1 'polypeptide(L)'
;MNIKDFVLKYNLPEHEAEGLKDAAQFWARSNFEEKLLILVYCLTFGVFPGGIDAEDFEDELSNNIGQFINDTIASENLVWSSLKTNTTISSAISNLSNSLQNLITESVTTEKTEREVADQNILNQIQTEINDREDADLLLQTHLDEHTSRTNNPHQVTKEQIGLGNVKNEIQLTESDVINADNSSITNKPVSAAQVALLRQSITSIQNLLNSNDTDLDTIQEIVNFIKSNKNVVDQISTSKISYTDIIDDFNSELPNRPASAGTVFRLNQSKRNAGPILASEISQDATHRLVTDVEKAGWNGAMIPAWNSIQDKPSEFTPSAHNHNATYYTKPEIDTALASKRGAGAIPASEITQDSTHRFVTDSQIAAWNAAGGGLTNPLNQDINFAIGKALRLNNIPVAGWLDDGTPFFKKRLTFTIPSTGSSVTIPHGIPNAFTNKRIIGYEFNGFTSSLPTRMFLFGVANTGVTPQDVLYDNTDLYFATTTASGTRNFIVILTYI
;
A
#
# COMPACT_ATOMS: atom_id res chain seq x y z
N MET A 1 -100.83 -44.74 34.87
CA MET A 1 -102.24 -44.98 35.26
C MET A 1 -102.71 -43.74 36.00
N ASN A 2 -103.86 -43.13 35.68
CA ASN A 2 -104.28 -41.94 36.45
C ASN A 2 -104.71 -42.39 37.87
N ILE A 3 -104.59 -41.52 38.87
CA ILE A 3 -104.87 -41.86 40.29
C ILE A 3 -106.31 -42.38 40.49
N LYS A 4 -107.28 -41.90 39.71
CA LYS A 4 -108.67 -42.39 39.74
C LYS A 4 -108.76 -43.86 39.30
N ASP A 5 -108.01 -44.25 38.28
CA ASP A 5 -108.02 -45.62 37.76
C ASP A 5 -107.33 -46.60 38.72
N PHE A 6 -106.30 -46.16 39.45
CA PHE A 6 -105.56 -46.98 40.42
C PHE A 6 -106.39 -47.27 41.69
N VAL A 7 -107.09 -46.27 42.23
CA VAL A 7 -107.98 -46.43 43.40
C VAL A 7 -109.13 -47.40 43.11
N LEU A 8 -109.68 -47.34 41.89
CA LEU A 8 -110.74 -48.25 41.42
C LEU A 8 -110.24 -49.69 41.21
N LYS A 9 -108.98 -49.88 40.77
CA LYS A 9 -108.42 -51.21 40.51
C LYS A 9 -108.12 -52.01 41.78
N TYR A 10 -107.82 -51.33 42.89
CA TYR A 10 -107.42 -51.96 44.16
C TYR A 10 -108.40 -51.72 45.32
N ASN A 11 -109.52 -51.04 45.06
CA ASN A 11 -110.64 -50.83 45.99
C ASN A 11 -110.23 -50.22 47.35
N LEU A 12 -109.40 -49.18 47.29
CA LEU A 12 -108.82 -48.52 48.46
C LEU A 12 -109.85 -47.62 49.17
N PRO A 13 -109.86 -47.55 50.53
CA PRO A 13 -110.71 -46.65 51.29
C PRO A 13 -110.43 -45.17 50.98
N GLU A 14 -111.44 -44.31 51.07
CA GLU A 14 -111.37 -42.89 50.67
C GLU A 14 -110.28 -42.09 51.41
N HIS A 15 -109.93 -42.47 52.65
CA HIS A 15 -108.87 -41.85 53.45
C HIS A 15 -107.45 -42.24 53.00
N GLU A 16 -107.24 -43.40 52.38
CA GLU A 16 -105.96 -43.81 51.82
C GLU A 16 -105.74 -43.19 50.42
N ALA A 17 -106.83 -42.90 49.70
CA ALA A 17 -106.80 -42.16 48.44
C ALA A 17 -106.44 -40.67 48.63
N GLU A 18 -106.79 -40.06 49.77
CA GLU A 18 -106.32 -38.71 50.13
C GLU A 18 -104.83 -38.68 50.50
N GLY A 19 -104.32 -39.71 51.19
CA GLY A 19 -102.87 -39.85 51.48
C GLY A 19 -102.00 -39.96 50.23
N LEU A 20 -102.50 -40.59 49.16
CA LEU A 20 -101.84 -40.64 47.84
C LEU A 20 -101.84 -39.28 47.11
N LYS A 21 -102.83 -38.43 47.40
CA LYS A 21 -102.93 -37.06 46.87
C LYS A 21 -101.96 -36.12 47.56
N ASP A 22 -101.78 -36.27 48.87
CA ASP A 22 -100.77 -35.54 49.65
C ASP A 22 -99.35 -35.98 49.28
N ALA A 23 -99.13 -37.27 48.99
CA ALA A 23 -97.87 -37.78 48.43
C ALA A 23 -97.60 -37.24 47.01
N ALA A 24 -98.62 -37.02 46.18
CA ALA A 24 -98.45 -36.39 44.87
C ALA A 24 -98.21 -34.87 44.96
N GLN A 25 -98.77 -34.18 45.95
CA GLN A 25 -98.46 -32.77 46.23
C GLN A 25 -97.07 -32.57 46.87
N PHE A 26 -96.51 -33.61 47.49
CA PHE A 26 -95.16 -33.62 48.06
C PHE A 26 -94.04 -33.52 47.01
N TRP A 27 -94.22 -34.14 45.84
CA TRP A 27 -93.25 -34.09 44.73
C TRP A 27 -93.26 -32.77 43.92
N ALA A 28 -94.22 -31.87 44.19
CA ALA A 28 -94.33 -30.57 43.54
C ALA A 28 -93.67 -29.41 44.34
N ARG A 29 -92.94 -29.69 45.43
CA ARG A 29 -92.29 -28.66 46.26
C ARG A 29 -90.93 -28.20 45.69
N SER A 30 -90.66 -26.90 45.81
CA SER A 30 -89.55 -26.17 45.16
C SER A 30 -88.31 -25.93 46.03
N ASN A 31 -88.31 -26.34 47.30
CA ASN A 31 -87.19 -26.13 48.24
C ASN A 31 -86.15 -27.28 48.18
N PHE A 32 -84.88 -26.94 47.94
CA PHE A 32 -83.71 -27.83 47.88
C PHE A 32 -83.34 -28.48 49.24
N GLU A 33 -83.54 -27.78 50.35
CA GLU A 33 -83.18 -28.23 51.70
C GLU A 33 -84.09 -29.36 52.20
N GLU A 34 -85.38 -29.33 51.85
CA GLU A 34 -86.32 -30.41 52.18
C GLU A 34 -86.02 -31.70 51.38
N LYS A 35 -85.59 -31.58 50.11
CA LYS A 35 -85.22 -32.72 49.25
C LYS A 35 -83.93 -33.41 49.74
N LEU A 36 -82.95 -32.64 50.21
CA LEU A 36 -81.72 -33.14 50.83
C LEU A 36 -81.98 -33.87 52.15
N LEU A 37 -82.91 -33.39 52.96
CA LEU A 37 -83.26 -34.01 54.25
C LEU A 37 -83.91 -35.40 54.06
N ILE A 38 -84.70 -35.57 53.00
CA ILE A 38 -85.33 -36.85 52.64
C ILE A 38 -84.30 -37.83 52.06
N LEU A 39 -83.36 -37.36 51.24
CA LEU A 39 -82.24 -38.16 50.73
C LEU A 39 -81.37 -38.71 51.87
N VAL A 40 -81.07 -37.87 52.87
CA VAL A 40 -80.36 -38.28 54.08
C VAL A 40 -81.18 -39.28 54.89
N TYR A 41 -82.50 -39.11 55.01
CA TYR A 41 -83.38 -40.06 55.70
C TYR A 41 -83.43 -41.44 55.00
N CYS A 42 -83.53 -41.49 53.68
CA CYS A 42 -83.54 -42.73 52.90
C CYS A 42 -82.20 -43.47 52.94
N LEU A 43 -81.07 -42.76 52.92
CA LEU A 43 -79.74 -43.34 53.08
C LEU A 43 -79.48 -43.85 54.51
N THR A 44 -80.12 -43.26 55.51
CA THR A 44 -79.92 -43.63 56.93
C THR A 44 -80.82 -44.79 57.37
N PHE A 45 -82.04 -44.90 56.81
CA PHE A 45 -83.04 -45.87 57.25
C PHE A 45 -83.46 -46.91 56.20
N GLY A 46 -82.95 -46.80 54.96
CA GLY A 46 -83.05 -47.86 53.94
C GLY A 46 -84.44 -48.14 53.38
N VAL A 47 -85.44 -47.25 53.57
CA VAL A 47 -86.80 -47.43 53.05
C VAL A 47 -87.35 -46.09 52.52
N PHE A 48 -87.94 -46.11 51.33
CA PHE A 48 -88.68 -44.98 50.74
C PHE A 48 -90.15 -45.03 51.18
N PRO A 49 -90.81 -43.90 51.53
CA PRO A 49 -92.22 -43.93 51.90
C PRO A 49 -93.08 -44.16 50.63
N GLY A 50 -93.48 -45.41 50.43
CA GLY A 50 -94.34 -45.84 49.33
C GLY A 50 -93.66 -46.91 48.47
N GLY A 51 -93.76 -48.17 48.90
CA GLY A 51 -93.13 -49.31 48.24
C GLY A 51 -93.56 -49.46 46.78
N ILE A 52 -92.58 -49.43 45.87
CA ILE A 52 -92.67 -49.89 44.49
C ILE A 52 -91.36 -50.64 44.18
N ASP A 53 -91.48 -51.75 43.45
CA ASP A 53 -90.44 -52.74 43.18
C ASP A 53 -89.25 -52.21 42.36
N ALA A 54 -88.09 -52.85 42.56
CA ALA A 54 -86.75 -52.29 42.44
C ALA A 54 -85.99 -52.60 41.13
N GLU A 55 -86.63 -52.65 39.97
CA GLU A 55 -85.91 -52.95 38.70
C GLU A 55 -85.59 -51.71 37.83
N ASP A 56 -86.30 -50.59 37.98
CA ASP A 56 -85.99 -49.35 37.24
C ASP A 56 -85.39 -48.23 38.12
N PHE A 57 -85.30 -48.47 39.45
CA PHE A 57 -84.84 -47.46 40.40
C PHE A 57 -83.36 -47.11 40.23
N GLU A 58 -82.49 -48.09 39.95
CA GLU A 58 -81.07 -47.83 39.78
C GLU A 58 -80.79 -47.03 38.50
N ASP A 59 -81.49 -47.33 37.41
CA ASP A 59 -81.33 -46.61 36.14
C ASP A 59 -81.91 -45.19 36.20
N GLU A 60 -83.06 -45.01 36.87
CA GLU A 60 -83.66 -43.69 37.09
C GLU A 60 -82.84 -42.85 38.08
N LEU A 61 -82.31 -43.46 39.15
CA LEU A 61 -81.40 -42.80 40.09
C LEU A 61 -80.09 -42.41 39.41
N SER A 62 -79.53 -43.28 38.57
CA SER A 62 -78.28 -43.04 37.84
C SER A 62 -78.46 -41.96 36.77
N ASN A 63 -79.59 -41.94 36.04
CA ASN A 63 -79.92 -40.85 35.11
C ASN A 63 -80.15 -39.52 35.83
N ASN A 64 -80.88 -39.52 36.95
CA ASN A 64 -81.13 -38.31 37.72
C ASN A 64 -79.85 -37.77 38.39
N ILE A 65 -78.94 -38.65 38.83
CA ILE A 65 -77.61 -38.26 39.32
C ILE A 65 -76.75 -37.72 38.17
N GLY A 66 -76.76 -38.36 37.00
CA GLY A 66 -76.04 -37.89 35.82
C GLY A 66 -76.52 -36.51 35.33
N GLN A 67 -77.84 -36.29 35.36
CA GLN A 67 -78.45 -35.01 35.01
C GLN A 67 -78.17 -33.94 36.08
N PHE A 68 -78.23 -34.29 37.37
CA PHE A 68 -77.83 -33.41 38.47
C PHE A 68 -76.35 -33.03 38.41
N ILE A 69 -75.45 -33.94 38.05
CA ILE A 69 -74.01 -33.64 37.87
C ILE A 69 -73.81 -32.72 36.66
N ASN A 70 -74.47 -32.97 35.54
CA ASN A 70 -74.38 -32.10 34.36
C ASN A 70 -74.96 -30.70 34.62
N ASP A 71 -76.10 -30.61 35.31
CA ASP A 71 -76.71 -29.34 35.71
C ASP A 71 -75.85 -28.62 36.76
N THR A 72 -75.21 -29.35 37.68
CA THR A 72 -74.31 -28.79 38.70
C THR A 72 -73.00 -28.28 38.08
N ILE A 73 -72.43 -29.03 37.14
CA ILE A 73 -71.26 -28.62 36.36
C ILE A 73 -71.64 -27.45 35.43
N ALA A 74 -72.86 -27.35 34.91
CA ALA A 74 -73.28 -26.21 34.08
C ALA A 74 -73.72 -24.98 34.90
N SER A 75 -74.11 -25.14 36.17
CA SER A 75 -74.60 -24.05 37.02
C SER A 75 -73.51 -23.08 37.51
N GLU A 76 -73.89 -21.82 37.74
CA GLU A 76 -73.04 -20.73 38.26
C GLU A 76 -72.73 -20.85 39.78
N ASN A 77 -72.78 -22.05 40.37
CA ASN A 77 -72.62 -22.27 41.81
C ASN A 77 -71.15 -22.05 42.27
N LEU A 78 -70.96 -21.14 43.24
CA LEU A 78 -69.69 -20.58 43.72
C LEU A 78 -68.69 -21.59 44.31
N VAL A 79 -69.16 -22.74 44.79
CA VAL A 79 -68.28 -23.78 45.36
C VAL A 79 -67.62 -24.60 44.25
N TRP A 80 -68.34 -24.91 43.17
CA TRP A 80 -67.81 -25.64 42.01
C TRP A 80 -67.06 -24.74 41.03
N SER A 81 -67.40 -23.44 41.00
CA SER A 81 -66.56 -22.44 40.33
C SER A 81 -65.16 -22.38 40.94
N SER A 82 -64.98 -22.65 42.23
CA SER A 82 -63.66 -22.72 42.88
C SER A 82 -62.80 -23.91 42.40
N LEU A 83 -63.42 -25.06 42.10
CA LEU A 83 -62.73 -26.23 41.51
C LEU A 83 -62.43 -26.03 40.02
N LYS A 84 -63.38 -25.49 39.25
CA LYS A 84 -63.17 -25.10 37.84
C LYS A 84 -62.08 -24.04 37.72
N THR A 85 -62.11 -23.01 38.56
CA THR A 85 -61.04 -22.01 38.61
C THR A 85 -59.71 -22.67 38.97
N ASN A 86 -59.65 -23.65 39.86
CA ASN A 86 -58.41 -24.39 40.13
C ASN A 86 -57.87 -25.16 38.91
N THR A 87 -58.72 -25.86 38.15
CA THR A 87 -58.33 -26.51 36.88
C THR A 87 -57.93 -25.50 35.81
N THR A 88 -58.70 -24.42 35.63
CA THR A 88 -58.39 -23.34 34.68
C THR A 88 -57.09 -22.61 35.04
N ILE A 89 -56.85 -22.34 36.32
CA ILE A 89 -55.61 -21.76 36.84
C ILE A 89 -54.45 -22.72 36.57
N SER A 90 -54.62 -24.02 36.79
CA SER A 90 -53.58 -25.03 36.52
C SER A 90 -53.24 -25.11 35.03
N SER A 91 -54.23 -25.09 34.14
CA SER A 91 -54.01 -25.00 32.70
C SER A 91 -53.34 -23.69 32.28
N ALA A 92 -53.73 -22.55 32.89
CA ALA A 92 -53.11 -21.26 32.63
C ALA A 92 -51.64 -21.22 33.07
N ILE A 93 -51.32 -21.79 34.24
CA ILE A 93 -49.93 -21.92 34.74
C ILE A 93 -49.11 -22.80 33.79
N SER A 94 -49.66 -23.94 33.34
CA SER A 94 -48.98 -24.82 32.38
C SER A 94 -48.72 -24.11 31.04
N ASN A 95 -49.72 -23.40 30.51
CA ASN A 95 -49.57 -22.63 29.27
C ASN A 95 -48.55 -21.49 29.41
N LEU A 96 -48.56 -20.79 30.54
CA LEU A 96 -47.57 -19.75 30.84
C LEU A 96 -46.16 -20.34 30.97
N SER A 97 -46.02 -21.47 31.66
CA SER A 97 -44.75 -22.19 31.78
C SER A 97 -44.19 -22.58 30.41
N ASN A 98 -45.03 -23.17 29.55
CA ASN A 98 -44.62 -23.54 28.18
C ASN A 98 -44.25 -22.32 27.34
N SER A 99 -45.03 -21.23 27.45
CA SER A 99 -44.76 -20.00 26.71
C SER A 99 -43.44 -19.35 27.16
N LEU A 100 -43.15 -19.35 28.46
CA LEU A 100 -41.88 -18.87 29.00
C LEU A 100 -40.70 -19.74 28.58
N GLN A 101 -40.85 -21.07 28.59
CA GLN A 101 -39.81 -21.99 28.11
C GLN A 101 -39.51 -21.79 26.63
N ASN A 102 -40.54 -21.61 25.81
CA ASN A 102 -40.37 -21.32 24.39
C ASN A 102 -39.64 -19.99 24.19
N LEU A 103 -40.07 -18.93 24.89
CA LEU A 103 -39.43 -17.62 24.80
C LEU A 103 -37.95 -17.66 25.22
N ILE A 104 -37.62 -18.35 26.31
CA ILE A 104 -36.23 -18.52 26.78
C ILE A 104 -35.42 -19.31 25.75
N THR A 105 -35.98 -20.38 25.20
CA THR A 105 -35.32 -21.20 24.19
C THR A 105 -35.04 -20.39 22.92
N GLU A 106 -36.02 -19.62 22.45
CA GLU A 106 -35.88 -18.73 21.30
C GLU A 106 -34.85 -17.63 21.56
N SER A 107 -34.87 -16.98 22.73
CA SER A 107 -33.91 -15.91 23.05
C SER A 107 -32.48 -16.44 23.13
N VAL A 108 -32.27 -17.58 23.77
CA VAL A 108 -30.95 -18.22 23.89
C VAL A 108 -30.45 -18.65 22.51
N THR A 109 -31.31 -19.22 21.67
CA THR A 109 -30.94 -19.66 20.32
C THR A 109 -30.59 -18.47 19.43
N THR A 110 -31.33 -17.37 19.55
CA THR A 110 -31.07 -16.13 18.82
C THR A 110 -29.72 -15.54 19.23
N GLU A 111 -29.48 -15.36 20.53
CA GLU A 111 -28.20 -14.80 21.02
C GLU A 111 -27.01 -15.69 20.63
N LYS A 112 -27.17 -17.01 20.70
CA LYS A 112 -26.15 -17.97 20.25
C LYS A 112 -25.83 -17.77 18.77
N THR A 113 -26.85 -17.66 17.92
CA THR A 113 -26.67 -17.50 16.47
C THR A 113 -26.00 -16.17 16.14
N GLU A 114 -26.40 -15.07 16.81
CA GLU A 114 -25.80 -13.76 16.64
C GLU A 114 -24.31 -13.76 17.04
N ARG A 115 -23.96 -14.43 18.15
CA ARG A 115 -22.57 -14.61 18.59
C ARG A 115 -21.75 -15.44 17.59
N GLU A 116 -22.29 -16.56 17.11
CA GLU A 116 -21.62 -17.40 16.11
C GLU A 116 -21.36 -16.62 14.79
N VAL A 117 -22.30 -15.78 14.37
CA VAL A 117 -22.13 -14.91 13.21
C VAL A 117 -21.07 -13.84 13.48
N ALA A 118 -21.07 -13.22 14.66
CA ALA A 118 -20.06 -12.24 15.04
C ALA A 118 -18.64 -12.85 15.07
N ASP A 119 -18.51 -14.05 15.64
CA ASP A 119 -17.25 -14.80 15.69
C ASP A 119 -16.75 -15.15 14.28
N GLN A 120 -17.63 -15.60 13.38
CA GLN A 120 -17.25 -15.83 11.98
C GLN A 120 -16.83 -14.57 11.25
N ASN A 121 -17.50 -13.45 11.50
CA ASN A 121 -17.10 -12.17 10.91
C ASN A 121 -15.70 -11.75 11.39
N ILE A 122 -15.41 -11.92 12.69
CA ILE A 122 -14.08 -11.63 13.26
C ILE A 122 -13.03 -12.57 12.66
N LEU A 123 -13.31 -13.86 12.53
CA LEU A 123 -12.36 -14.81 11.93
C LEU A 123 -12.05 -14.48 10.47
N ASN A 124 -13.06 -14.08 9.68
CA ASN A 124 -12.86 -13.66 8.30
C ASN A 124 -12.02 -12.38 8.21
N GLN A 125 -12.23 -11.41 9.10
CA GLN A 125 -11.43 -10.20 9.19
C GLN A 125 -9.97 -10.50 9.56
N ILE A 126 -9.76 -11.35 10.56
CA ILE A 126 -8.42 -11.78 10.98
C ILE A 126 -7.70 -12.49 9.83
N GLN A 127 -8.38 -13.38 9.10
CA GLN A 127 -7.78 -14.09 7.97
C GLN A 127 -7.39 -13.12 6.84
N THR A 128 -8.22 -12.11 6.59
CA THR A 128 -7.90 -11.06 5.60
C THR A 128 -6.65 -10.30 6.00
N GLU A 129 -6.57 -9.86 7.25
CA GLU A 129 -5.40 -9.13 7.79
C GLU A 129 -4.13 -9.99 7.79
N ILE A 130 -4.22 -11.30 8.04
CA ILE A 130 -3.08 -12.24 7.93
C ILE A 130 -2.58 -12.29 6.50
N ASN A 131 -3.48 -12.46 5.52
CA ASN A 131 -3.11 -12.52 4.11
C ASN A 131 -2.46 -11.21 3.65
N ASP A 132 -3.02 -10.06 4.03
CA ASP A 132 -2.48 -8.74 3.68
C ASP A 132 -1.06 -8.54 4.26
N ARG A 133 -0.80 -9.07 5.46
CA ARG A 133 0.54 -9.06 6.08
C ARG A 133 1.52 -9.97 5.38
N GLU A 134 1.10 -11.19 5.02
CA GLU A 134 1.93 -12.13 4.27
C GLU A 134 2.33 -11.55 2.90
N ASP A 135 1.38 -10.91 2.20
CA ASP A 135 1.64 -10.23 0.93
C ASP A 135 2.59 -9.04 1.10
N ALA A 136 2.42 -8.25 2.18
CA ALA A 136 3.33 -7.14 2.50
C ALA A 136 4.76 -7.62 2.82
N ASP A 137 4.89 -8.70 3.60
CA ASP A 137 6.19 -9.29 3.93
C ASP A 137 6.86 -9.88 2.68
N LEU A 138 6.12 -10.53 1.79
CA LEU A 138 6.62 -11.03 0.51
C LEU A 138 7.12 -9.89 -0.39
N LEU A 139 6.36 -8.80 -0.48
CA LEU A 139 6.74 -7.62 -1.25
C LEU A 139 8.00 -6.97 -0.67
N LEU A 140 8.08 -6.86 0.66
CA LEU A 140 9.25 -6.32 1.34
C LEU A 140 10.49 -7.19 1.07
N GLN A 141 10.36 -8.51 1.18
CA GLN A 141 11.45 -9.44 0.88
C GLN A 141 11.90 -9.30 -0.58
N THR A 142 10.96 -9.21 -1.51
CA THR A 142 11.25 -9.01 -2.93
C THR A 142 12.03 -7.71 -3.16
N HIS A 143 11.60 -6.60 -2.57
CA HIS A 143 12.32 -5.32 -2.67
C HIS A 143 13.70 -5.37 -2.02
N LEU A 144 13.87 -6.09 -0.91
CA LEU A 144 15.17 -6.26 -0.25
C LEU A 144 16.11 -7.13 -1.08
N ASP A 145 15.60 -8.20 -1.70
CA ASP A 145 16.37 -9.06 -2.59
C ASP A 145 16.76 -8.31 -3.87
N GLU A 146 15.84 -7.53 -4.44
CA GLU A 146 16.14 -6.62 -5.53
C GLU A 146 17.19 -5.58 -5.11
N HIS A 147 17.02 -4.91 -3.97
CA HIS A 147 17.98 -3.92 -3.50
C HIS A 147 19.37 -4.52 -3.26
N THR A 148 19.44 -5.71 -2.63
CA THR A 148 20.69 -6.40 -2.33
C THR A 148 21.35 -6.94 -3.60
N SER A 149 20.58 -7.30 -4.63
CA SER A 149 21.07 -7.75 -5.93
C SER A 149 21.35 -6.63 -6.94
N ARG A 150 20.85 -5.41 -6.68
CA ARG A 150 21.06 -4.22 -7.53
C ARG A 150 22.53 -3.79 -7.50
N THR A 151 23.20 -4.14 -8.59
CA THR A 151 24.57 -3.71 -8.90
C THR A 151 24.62 -2.50 -9.83
N ASN A 152 23.46 -2.00 -10.28
CA ASN A 152 23.36 -0.83 -11.13
C ASN A 152 23.39 0.48 -10.32
N ASN A 153 24.60 0.98 -10.04
CA ASN A 153 24.92 2.36 -9.60
C ASN A 153 24.94 2.66 -8.08
N PRO A 154 26.13 2.80 -7.45
CA PRO A 154 27.42 2.31 -7.93
C PRO A 154 27.90 1.11 -7.12
N HIS A 155 27.82 -0.05 -7.76
CA HIS A 155 28.79 -1.13 -7.60
C HIS A 155 29.38 -1.46 -8.98
N GLN A 156 30.63 -1.93 -8.99
CA GLN A 156 31.33 -2.51 -10.16
C GLN A 156 31.44 -1.63 -11.41
N VAL A 157 31.59 -0.31 -11.25
CA VAL A 157 32.00 0.54 -12.37
C VAL A 157 33.32 0.02 -12.94
N THR A 158 33.32 -0.45 -14.18
CA THR A 158 34.53 -0.94 -14.85
C THR A 158 35.44 0.25 -15.17
N LYS A 159 36.74 0.00 -15.36
CA LYS A 159 37.67 1.09 -15.73
C LYS A 159 37.20 1.83 -16.97
N GLU A 160 36.59 1.13 -17.92
CA GLU A 160 35.99 1.70 -19.12
C GLU A 160 34.85 2.66 -18.80
N GLN A 161 33.98 2.33 -17.84
CA GLN A 161 32.82 3.15 -17.48
C GLN A 161 33.19 4.49 -16.82
N ILE A 162 34.35 4.57 -16.17
CA ILE A 162 34.90 5.81 -15.61
C ILE A 162 35.96 6.46 -16.52
N GLY A 163 36.06 6.02 -17.79
CA GLY A 163 36.99 6.59 -18.76
C GLY A 163 38.46 6.22 -18.54
N LEU A 164 38.74 5.27 -17.64
CA LEU A 164 40.06 4.74 -17.31
C LEU A 164 40.35 3.40 -18.02
N GLY A 165 39.59 3.02 -19.05
CA GLY A 165 39.73 1.71 -19.72
C GLY A 165 41.11 1.44 -20.32
N ASN A 166 41.82 2.51 -20.71
CA ASN A 166 43.20 2.40 -21.21
C ASN A 166 44.25 2.39 -20.08
N VAL A 167 43.83 2.59 -18.83
CA VAL A 167 44.72 2.65 -17.66
C VAL A 167 44.99 1.24 -17.14
N LYS A 168 46.15 0.71 -17.52
CA LYS A 168 46.64 -0.59 -17.04
C LYS A 168 46.80 -0.61 -15.51
N ASN A 169 46.54 -1.76 -14.89
CA ASN A 169 46.71 -1.96 -13.45
C ASN A 169 48.15 -2.40 -13.12
N GLU A 170 49.12 -1.61 -13.58
CA GLU A 170 50.54 -1.86 -13.35
C GLU A 170 51.04 -0.93 -12.24
N ILE A 171 52.02 -1.38 -11.46
CA ILE A 171 52.67 -0.54 -10.44
C ILE A 171 53.28 0.66 -11.16
N GLN A 172 52.76 1.86 -10.90
CA GLN A 172 53.36 3.10 -11.39
C GLN A 172 54.71 3.31 -10.68
N LEU A 173 55.74 3.67 -11.46
CA LEU A 173 57.05 4.01 -10.91
C LEU A 173 56.88 5.15 -9.90
N THR A 174 57.38 4.96 -8.69
CA THR A 174 57.41 6.03 -7.69
C THR A 174 58.44 7.08 -8.08
N GLU A 175 58.32 8.30 -7.55
CA GLU A 175 59.30 9.36 -7.75
C GLU A 175 60.73 8.88 -7.40
N SER A 176 60.85 8.07 -6.35
CA SER A 176 62.09 7.40 -5.94
C SER A 176 62.64 6.42 -6.99
N ASP A 177 61.77 5.71 -7.73
CA ASP A 177 62.17 4.76 -8.78
C ASP A 177 62.73 5.45 -10.04
N VAL A 178 62.43 6.75 -10.21
CA VAL A 178 62.93 7.61 -11.28
C VAL A 178 64.23 8.31 -10.87
N ILE A 179 64.36 8.69 -9.59
CA ILE A 179 65.52 9.43 -9.08
C ILE A 179 66.73 8.52 -8.78
N ASN A 180 66.52 7.32 -8.23
CA ASN A 180 67.61 6.44 -7.77
C ASN A 180 67.98 5.32 -8.76
N ALA A 181 67.80 5.56 -10.07
CA ALA A 181 67.91 4.54 -11.12
C ALA A 181 69.33 4.00 -11.39
N ASP A 182 70.33 4.34 -10.57
CA ASP A 182 71.75 4.08 -10.86
C ASP A 182 72.19 2.61 -10.71
N ASN A 183 71.38 1.72 -10.11
CA ASN A 183 71.76 0.31 -9.85
C ASN A 183 70.77 -0.75 -10.40
N SER A 184 69.91 -0.41 -11.36
CA SER A 184 68.81 -1.29 -11.77
C SER A 184 69.10 -2.05 -13.08
N SER A 185 68.96 -3.39 -13.09
CA SER A 185 69.25 -4.26 -14.24
C SER A 185 68.10 -4.43 -15.25
N ILE A 186 67.03 -3.63 -15.13
CA ILE A 186 65.80 -3.79 -15.92
C ILE A 186 65.89 -2.95 -17.20
N THR A 187 65.71 -3.58 -18.35
CA THR A 187 65.67 -2.92 -19.65
C THR A 187 64.39 -2.09 -19.77
N ASN A 188 64.49 -0.89 -20.36
CA ASN A 188 63.37 0.00 -20.74
C ASN A 188 62.84 1.02 -19.71
N LYS A 189 63.69 1.60 -18.84
CA LYS A 189 63.34 2.79 -18.03
C LYS A 189 63.68 4.12 -18.74
N PRO A 190 62.89 5.20 -18.53
CA PRO A 190 63.28 6.54 -18.95
C PRO A 190 64.49 7.03 -18.13
N VAL A 191 65.52 7.51 -18.83
CA VAL A 191 66.72 8.15 -18.22
C VAL A 191 66.31 9.40 -17.43
N SER A 192 66.85 9.58 -16.22
CA SER A 192 66.50 10.72 -15.39
C SER A 192 67.05 12.03 -15.99
N ALA A 193 66.38 13.16 -15.73
CA ALA A 193 66.84 14.47 -16.19
C ALA A 193 68.26 14.81 -15.68
N ALA A 194 68.63 14.31 -14.49
CA ALA A 194 69.97 14.45 -13.92
C ALA A 194 71.02 13.66 -14.72
N GLN A 195 70.71 12.42 -15.13
CA GLN A 195 71.61 11.61 -15.97
C GLN A 195 71.82 12.25 -17.34
N VAL A 196 70.76 12.82 -17.93
CA VAL A 196 70.86 13.57 -19.20
C VAL A 196 71.69 14.84 -19.02
N ALA A 197 71.60 15.53 -17.88
CA ALA A 197 72.40 16.71 -17.58
C ALA A 197 73.90 16.38 -17.42
N LEU A 198 74.23 15.30 -16.70
CA LEU A 198 75.61 14.82 -16.57
C LEU A 198 76.20 14.37 -17.90
N LEU A 199 75.42 13.65 -18.71
CA LEU A 199 75.84 13.26 -20.06
C LEU A 199 76.09 14.49 -20.95
N ARG A 200 75.21 15.49 -20.88
CA ARG A 200 75.40 16.77 -21.58
C ARG A 200 76.66 17.51 -21.12
N GLN A 201 76.96 17.50 -19.83
CA GLN A 201 78.17 18.13 -19.29
C GLN A 201 79.43 17.43 -19.83
N SER A 202 79.45 16.10 -19.83
CA SER A 202 80.55 15.31 -20.41
C SER A 202 80.72 15.58 -21.92
N ILE A 203 79.62 15.62 -22.68
CA ILE A 203 79.65 15.96 -24.11
C ILE A 203 80.19 17.38 -24.31
N THR A 204 79.77 18.34 -23.49
CA THR A 204 80.23 19.73 -23.57
C THR A 204 81.73 19.85 -23.26
N SER A 205 82.23 19.13 -22.26
CA SER A 205 83.66 19.08 -21.94
C SER A 205 84.48 18.51 -23.11
N ILE A 206 83.99 17.44 -23.75
CA ILE A 206 84.63 16.86 -24.94
C ILE A 206 84.61 17.86 -26.11
N GLN A 207 83.47 18.52 -26.33
CA GLN A 207 83.35 19.54 -27.39
C GLN A 207 84.28 20.73 -27.14
N ASN A 208 84.42 21.19 -25.89
CA ASN A 208 85.34 22.25 -25.53
C ASN A 208 86.80 21.84 -25.75
N LEU A 209 87.15 20.58 -25.46
CA LEU A 209 88.49 20.04 -25.71
C LEU A 209 88.78 19.91 -27.22
N LEU A 210 87.80 19.49 -28.01
CA LEU A 210 87.94 19.40 -29.47
C LEU A 210 88.01 20.78 -30.15
N ASN A 211 87.47 21.81 -29.50
CA ASN A 211 87.42 23.18 -30.02
C ASN A 211 88.51 24.09 -29.44
N SER A 212 89.33 23.62 -28.50
CA SER A 212 90.47 24.43 -28.02
C SER A 212 91.56 24.46 -29.10
N ASN A 213 91.99 25.67 -29.47
CA ASN A 213 93.14 25.88 -30.36
C ASN A 213 94.42 25.40 -29.66
N ASP A 214 94.88 24.18 -29.95
CA ASP A 214 96.19 23.70 -29.53
C ASP A 214 97.26 24.31 -30.43
N THR A 215 97.99 25.30 -29.92
CA THR A 215 99.12 25.95 -30.61
C THR A 215 100.43 25.16 -30.52
N ASP A 216 100.38 23.88 -30.14
CA ASP A 216 101.55 23.02 -29.95
C ASP A 216 101.59 21.91 -31.02
N LEU A 217 102.04 22.28 -32.23
CA LEU A 217 102.52 21.40 -33.34
C LEU A 217 102.00 19.94 -33.33
N ASP A 218 100.81 19.71 -33.85
CA ASP A 218 100.12 18.41 -33.79
C ASP A 218 99.96 17.71 -35.16
N THR A 219 100.44 18.31 -36.25
CA THR A 219 100.46 17.65 -37.57
C THR A 219 101.85 17.56 -38.22
N ILE A 220 102.10 16.46 -38.93
CA ILE A 220 103.35 16.22 -39.68
C ILE A 220 103.67 17.38 -40.64
N GLN A 221 102.64 18.06 -41.16
CA GLN A 221 102.80 19.17 -42.10
C GLN A 221 103.39 20.44 -41.45
N GLU A 222 103.10 20.66 -40.16
CA GLU A 222 103.64 21.79 -39.40
C GLU A 222 105.11 21.56 -39.03
N ILE A 223 105.46 20.32 -38.66
CA ILE A 223 106.86 19.90 -38.45
C ILE A 223 107.66 20.13 -39.74
N VAL A 224 107.10 19.74 -40.90
CA VAL A 224 107.73 19.95 -42.21
C VAL A 224 107.91 21.45 -42.51
N ASN A 225 106.94 22.30 -42.17
CA ASN A 225 107.04 23.74 -42.40
C ASN A 225 108.06 24.39 -41.45
N PHE A 226 108.12 23.98 -40.19
CA PHE A 226 109.13 24.45 -39.24
C PHE A 226 110.55 24.08 -39.69
N ILE A 227 110.76 22.85 -40.16
CA ILE A 227 112.06 22.41 -40.70
C ILE A 227 112.43 23.23 -41.94
N LYS A 228 111.47 23.51 -42.84
CA LYS A 228 111.71 24.34 -44.03
C LYS A 228 112.04 25.79 -43.68
N SER A 229 111.34 26.40 -42.72
CA SER A 229 111.61 27.77 -42.27
C SER A 229 112.98 27.90 -41.58
N ASN A 230 113.40 26.86 -40.87
CA ASN A 230 114.72 26.81 -40.20
C ASN A 230 115.81 26.17 -41.07
N LYS A 231 115.52 25.87 -42.34
CA LYS A 231 116.45 25.20 -43.25
C LYS A 231 117.79 25.94 -43.35
N ASN A 232 117.76 27.28 -43.37
CA ASN A 232 118.98 28.09 -43.42
C ASN A 232 119.87 27.89 -42.19
N VAL A 233 119.28 27.71 -41.00
CA VAL A 233 120.03 27.45 -39.75
C VAL A 233 120.63 26.04 -39.78
N VAL A 234 119.88 25.05 -40.24
CA VAL A 234 120.36 23.66 -40.39
C VAL A 234 121.48 23.57 -41.43
N ASP A 235 121.35 24.30 -42.54
CA ASP A 235 122.37 24.37 -43.59
C ASP A 235 123.64 25.12 -43.10
N GLN A 236 123.48 26.17 -42.27
CA GLN A 236 124.60 26.88 -41.62
C GLN A 236 125.34 26.02 -40.59
N ILE A 237 124.62 25.22 -39.78
CA ILE A 237 125.22 24.28 -38.82
C ILE A 237 125.97 23.15 -39.55
N SER A 238 125.43 22.69 -40.68
CA SER A 238 126.00 21.58 -41.45
C SER A 238 127.25 21.95 -42.26
N THR A 239 127.49 23.25 -42.50
CA THR A 239 128.60 23.74 -43.34
C THR A 239 129.62 24.62 -42.62
N SER A 240 129.39 24.98 -41.35
CA SER A 240 130.32 25.84 -40.58
C SER A 240 131.32 25.01 -39.78
N LYS A 241 132.54 24.85 -40.32
CA LYS A 241 133.73 24.61 -39.50
C LYS A 241 134.05 25.89 -38.73
N ILE A 242 134.03 25.84 -37.39
CA ILE A 242 134.31 27.00 -36.52
C ILE A 242 135.75 27.47 -36.75
N SER A 243 135.95 28.78 -36.95
CA SER A 243 137.28 29.39 -37.10
C SER A 243 138.02 29.37 -35.76
N TYR A 244 139.30 28.98 -35.76
CA TYR A 244 140.11 28.93 -34.54
C TYR A 244 140.34 30.31 -33.88
N THR A 245 139.99 31.39 -34.57
CA THR A 245 140.08 32.78 -34.10
C THR A 245 138.94 33.19 -33.19
N ASP A 246 137.89 32.38 -33.06
CA ASP A 246 136.73 32.63 -32.19
C ASP A 246 136.89 32.05 -30.77
N ILE A 247 138.09 31.57 -30.42
CA ILE A 247 138.46 31.21 -29.05
C ILE A 247 139.28 32.38 -28.46
N ILE A 248 138.59 33.38 -27.92
CA ILE A 248 139.17 34.41 -27.04
C ILE A 248 138.32 34.57 -25.78
N ASP A 249 138.95 34.24 -24.65
CA ASP A 249 138.83 34.71 -23.26
C ASP A 249 137.62 35.57 -22.84
N ASP A 250 136.57 34.95 -22.27
CA ASP A 250 135.34 35.60 -21.76
C ASP A 250 135.42 35.91 -20.24
N PHE A 251 136.51 36.53 -19.79
CA PHE A 251 136.69 36.86 -18.37
C PHE A 251 136.03 38.18 -17.91
N ASN A 252 135.44 38.98 -18.82
CA ASN A 252 134.93 40.32 -18.48
C ASN A 252 133.59 40.71 -19.18
N SER A 253 132.73 39.75 -19.53
CA SER A 253 131.42 40.07 -20.14
C SER A 253 130.38 40.47 -19.08
N GLU A 254 129.96 41.74 -19.11
CA GLU A 254 128.90 42.33 -18.28
C GLU A 254 127.54 42.43 -19.01
N LEU A 255 127.26 41.51 -19.95
CA LEU A 255 126.01 41.55 -20.73
C LEU A 255 124.87 40.73 -20.10
N PRO A 256 123.67 41.30 -19.89
CA PRO A 256 122.50 40.58 -19.39
C PRO A 256 122.02 39.50 -20.37
N ASN A 257 121.52 38.37 -19.83
CA ASN A 257 120.98 37.18 -20.54
C ASN A 257 121.97 36.22 -21.22
N ARG A 258 123.14 35.96 -20.61
CA ARG A 258 123.96 34.77 -20.92
C ARG A 258 124.05 33.82 -19.73
N PRO A 259 124.12 32.49 -19.95
CA PRO A 259 124.15 31.50 -18.87
C PRO A 259 125.39 31.71 -17.99
N ALA A 260 125.16 31.89 -16.69
CA ALA A 260 126.23 32.11 -15.72
C ALA A 260 127.09 30.86 -15.55
N SER A 261 128.42 31.02 -15.48
CA SER A 261 129.35 29.91 -15.25
C SER A 261 129.13 29.26 -13.87
N ALA A 262 129.52 27.99 -13.73
CA ALA A 262 129.30 27.17 -12.54
C ALA A 262 129.80 27.81 -11.21
N GLY A 263 130.79 28.71 -11.27
CA GLY A 263 131.26 29.48 -10.10
C GLY A 263 130.27 30.52 -9.58
N THR A 264 129.40 31.05 -10.44
CA THR A 264 128.33 32.00 -10.06
C THR A 264 127.15 31.26 -9.42
N VAL A 265 126.86 30.03 -9.86
CA VAL A 265 125.86 29.14 -9.26
C VAL A 265 126.26 28.70 -7.84
N PHE A 266 127.57 28.49 -7.60
CA PHE A 266 128.08 28.14 -6.27
C PHE A 266 127.91 29.27 -5.24
N ARG A 267 128.09 30.54 -5.64
CA ARG A 267 127.92 31.70 -4.75
C ARG A 267 126.45 32.04 -4.47
N LEU A 268 125.54 31.78 -5.41
CA LEU A 268 124.09 31.97 -5.21
C LEU A 268 123.47 30.89 -4.31
N ASN A 269 124.03 29.68 -4.26
CA ASN A 269 123.57 28.63 -3.33
C ASN A 269 123.98 28.86 -1.87
N GLN A 270 124.95 29.74 -1.58
CA GLN A 270 125.30 30.11 -0.20
C GLN A 270 124.29 31.07 0.46
N SER A 271 123.32 31.61 -0.31
CA SER A 271 122.25 32.49 0.19
C SER A 271 120.87 31.82 0.26
N LYS A 272 120.80 30.48 0.18
CA LYS A 272 119.55 29.73 0.40
C LYS A 272 119.45 29.32 1.87
N ARG A 273 118.29 29.62 2.48
CA ARG A 273 118.01 29.39 3.91
C ARG A 273 118.09 27.90 4.25
N ASN A 274 118.96 27.54 5.18
CA ASN A 274 119.09 26.18 5.73
C ASN A 274 118.25 26.02 7.01
N ALA A 275 117.36 25.03 7.02
CA ALA A 275 116.77 24.30 8.15
C ALA A 275 115.85 25.02 9.19
N GLY A 276 114.53 24.73 9.11
CA GLY A 276 113.51 24.93 10.16
C GLY A 276 112.09 25.09 9.59
N PRO A 277 111.02 24.63 10.28
CA PRO A 277 109.64 24.94 9.88
C PRO A 277 109.34 26.43 10.04
N ILE A 278 108.60 27.01 9.10
CA ILE A 278 108.23 28.44 9.09
C ILE A 278 107.28 28.71 10.26
N LEU A 279 107.60 29.71 11.10
CA LEU A 279 106.71 30.11 12.20
C LEU A 279 105.55 30.95 11.66
N ALA A 280 104.36 30.81 12.25
CA ALA A 280 103.15 31.54 11.84
C ALA A 280 103.34 33.07 11.82
N SER A 281 104.22 33.61 12.67
CA SER A 281 104.59 35.04 12.72
C SER A 281 105.40 35.53 11.52
N GLU A 282 105.98 34.61 10.74
CA GLU A 282 106.82 34.91 9.56
C GLU A 282 106.01 34.88 8.26
N ILE A 283 104.70 34.61 8.35
CA ILE A 283 103.78 34.51 7.22
C ILE A 283 102.99 35.82 7.11
N SER A 284 103.18 36.54 6.01
CA SER A 284 102.28 37.64 5.63
C SER A 284 101.00 37.07 5.04
N GLN A 285 99.88 37.32 5.70
CA GLN A 285 98.54 36.92 5.25
C GLN A 285 98.08 37.84 4.11
N ASP A 286 97.39 37.28 3.12
CA ASP A 286 96.80 38.06 2.03
C ASP A 286 95.30 38.29 2.25
N ALA A 287 94.68 39.00 1.30
CA ALA A 287 93.26 39.38 1.42
C ALA A 287 92.29 38.17 1.42
N THR A 288 92.72 36.98 1.01
CA THR A 288 91.87 35.80 0.88
C THR A 288 92.28 34.64 1.80
N HIS A 289 93.42 34.73 2.49
CA HIS A 289 93.91 33.68 3.39
C HIS A 289 94.42 34.25 4.71
N ARG A 290 93.72 33.93 5.81
CA ARG A 290 94.13 34.26 7.18
C ARG A 290 94.43 33.03 8.04
N LEU A 291 95.37 33.19 8.96
CA LEU A 291 95.63 32.22 10.03
C LEU A 291 94.61 32.45 11.14
N VAL A 292 94.00 31.37 11.64
CA VAL A 292 92.92 31.43 12.64
C VAL A 292 93.41 30.83 13.95
N THR A 293 93.07 31.44 15.07
CA THR A 293 93.43 30.96 16.42
C THR A 293 92.42 29.95 16.96
N ASP A 294 92.84 29.09 17.88
CA ASP A 294 91.94 28.11 18.51
C ASP A 294 90.82 28.77 19.34
N VAL A 295 91.04 30.01 19.82
CA VAL A 295 90.02 30.83 20.50
C VAL A 295 88.94 31.29 19.51
N GLU A 296 89.32 31.74 18.31
CA GLU A 296 88.36 32.09 17.25
C GLU A 296 87.56 30.86 16.78
N LYS A 297 88.22 29.70 16.72
CA LYS A 297 87.58 28.43 16.37
C LYS A 297 86.54 27.96 17.40
N ALA A 298 86.80 28.20 18.70
CA ALA A 298 85.88 27.87 19.78
C ALA A 298 84.61 28.76 19.81
N GLY A 299 84.69 29.98 19.27
CA GLY A 299 83.53 30.89 19.13
C GLY A 299 82.57 30.54 17.99
N TRP A 300 82.98 29.70 17.02
CA TRP A 300 82.17 29.35 15.85
C TRP A 300 81.12 28.26 16.11
N ASN A 301 81.20 27.55 17.24
CA ASN A 301 80.22 26.53 17.65
C ASN A 301 79.25 27.02 18.74
N GLY A 302 79.21 28.32 19.04
CA GLY A 302 78.37 28.92 20.08
C GLY A 302 77.10 29.59 19.53
N ALA A 303 75.97 28.89 19.62
CA ALA A 303 74.59 29.38 19.54
C ALA A 303 74.17 30.19 18.29
N MET A 304 73.62 29.50 17.27
CA MET A 304 72.60 30.10 16.40
C MET A 304 71.33 29.25 16.46
N ILE A 305 70.35 29.73 17.23
CA ILE A 305 68.94 29.40 16.97
C ILE A 305 68.65 30.06 15.61
N PRO A 306 68.19 29.34 14.55
CA PRO A 306 67.98 29.99 13.27
C PRO A 306 66.78 30.94 13.39
N ALA A 307 67.04 32.24 13.44
CA ALA A 307 66.01 33.25 13.18
C ALA A 307 65.61 33.15 11.70
N TRP A 308 64.32 33.32 11.40
CA TRP A 308 63.73 33.18 10.06
C TRP A 308 64.50 33.92 8.95
N ASN A 309 65.13 35.04 9.29
CA ASN A 309 65.89 35.87 8.36
C ASN A 309 67.24 35.26 7.94
N SER A 310 67.77 34.25 8.65
CA SER A 310 69.09 33.66 8.42
C SER A 310 69.10 32.43 7.49
N ILE A 311 67.92 31.96 7.05
CA ILE A 311 67.80 30.88 6.06
C ILE A 311 68.11 31.45 4.66
N GLN A 312 69.15 30.93 4.00
CA GLN A 312 69.44 31.16 2.57
C GLN A 312 68.76 30.06 1.73
N ASP A 313 68.62 30.25 0.42
CA ASP A 313 67.82 29.39 -0.49
C ASP A 313 66.31 29.32 -0.17
N LYS A 314 65.76 30.41 0.37
CA LYS A 314 64.30 30.56 0.36
C LYS A 314 63.84 30.64 -1.10
N PRO A 315 62.82 29.87 -1.53
CA PRO A 315 62.21 30.08 -2.84
C PRO A 315 61.79 31.54 -2.96
N SER A 316 62.26 32.25 -3.99
CA SER A 316 61.87 33.66 -4.23
C SER A 316 60.41 33.79 -4.66
N GLU A 317 59.75 32.65 -4.93
CA GLU A 317 58.37 32.52 -5.30
C GLU A 317 57.86 31.18 -4.74
N PHE A 318 56.93 31.23 -3.79
CA PHE A 318 55.79 30.32 -3.88
C PHE A 318 54.82 31.03 -4.82
N THR A 319 55.11 31.06 -6.12
CA THR A 319 53.99 31.14 -7.06
C THR A 319 53.27 29.82 -6.84
N PRO A 320 52.03 29.80 -6.33
CA PRO A 320 51.22 28.63 -6.55
C PRO A 320 51.30 28.42 -8.06
N SER A 321 51.79 27.27 -8.53
CA SER A 321 51.55 26.92 -9.92
C SER A 321 50.06 27.14 -10.13
N ALA A 322 49.71 28.05 -11.04
CA ALA A 322 48.33 28.34 -11.37
C ALA A 322 47.75 27.07 -11.97
N HIS A 323 47.31 26.18 -11.10
CA HIS A 323 46.45 25.08 -11.44
C HIS A 323 45.08 25.72 -11.52
N ASN A 324 44.46 25.61 -12.68
CA ASN A 324 43.05 25.88 -12.75
C ASN A 324 42.35 24.63 -12.19
N HIS A 325 41.24 24.80 -11.47
CA HIS A 325 40.37 23.69 -11.12
C HIS A 325 39.59 23.18 -12.36
N ASN A 326 40.08 23.46 -13.56
CA ASN A 326 39.33 23.48 -14.82
C ASN A 326 39.85 22.46 -15.84
N ALA A 327 41.02 21.88 -15.60
CA ALA A 327 41.57 20.84 -16.47
C ALA A 327 40.89 19.47 -16.24
N THR A 328 40.10 19.35 -15.17
CA THR A 328 39.39 18.11 -14.81
C THR A 328 37.92 18.33 -14.41
N TYR A 329 37.48 19.57 -14.21
CA TYR A 329 36.09 19.92 -13.90
C TYR A 329 35.57 20.96 -14.90
N TYR A 330 34.29 20.85 -15.26
CA TYR A 330 33.61 21.86 -16.08
C TYR A 330 33.74 23.25 -15.43
N THR A 331 34.01 24.27 -16.26
CA THR A 331 34.03 25.68 -15.84
C THR A 331 32.67 26.06 -15.24
N LYS A 332 32.60 27.05 -14.34
CA LYS A 332 31.31 27.55 -13.83
C LYS A 332 30.34 27.90 -14.97
N PRO A 333 30.74 28.58 -16.06
CA PRO A 333 29.87 28.78 -17.22
C PRO A 333 29.42 27.49 -17.92
N GLU A 334 30.28 26.49 -18.04
CA GLU A 334 29.93 25.18 -18.63
C GLU A 334 28.98 24.39 -17.74
N ILE A 335 29.16 24.42 -16.42
CA ILE A 335 28.22 23.87 -15.45
C ILE A 335 26.91 24.63 -15.51
N ASP A 336 26.94 25.97 -15.48
CA ASP A 336 25.76 26.82 -15.57
C ASP A 336 25.00 26.57 -16.89
N THR A 337 25.70 26.36 -18.00
CA THR A 337 25.10 26.02 -19.30
C THR A 337 24.54 24.60 -19.31
N ALA A 338 25.26 23.62 -18.74
CA ALA A 338 24.81 22.24 -18.61
C ALA A 338 23.62 22.11 -17.65
N LEU A 339 23.53 22.97 -16.64
CA LEU A 339 22.42 23.08 -15.70
C LEU A 339 21.31 24.02 -16.17
N ALA A 340 21.53 24.90 -17.15
CA ALA A 340 20.53 25.87 -17.61
C ALA A 340 19.25 25.20 -18.15
N SER A 341 19.39 24.01 -18.73
CA SER A 341 18.27 23.18 -19.20
C SER A 341 17.80 22.16 -18.16
N LYS A 342 18.47 22.06 -17.01
CA LYS A 342 18.09 21.18 -15.92
C LYS A 342 17.26 21.97 -14.93
N ARG A 343 16.14 21.41 -14.52
CA ARG A 343 15.24 22.05 -13.56
C ARG A 343 15.94 22.17 -12.20
N GLY A 344 15.87 23.35 -11.57
CA GLY A 344 16.21 23.52 -10.16
C GLY A 344 15.25 22.76 -9.25
N ALA A 345 15.67 22.49 -8.01
CA ALA A 345 14.93 21.67 -7.05
C ALA A 345 13.44 22.09 -6.92
N GLY A 346 12.54 21.10 -7.04
CA GLY A 346 11.09 21.30 -6.97
C GLY A 346 10.32 20.15 -7.64
N ALA A 347 9.00 20.12 -7.45
CA ALA A 347 8.12 19.14 -8.12
C ALA A 347 7.94 19.48 -9.61
N ILE A 348 7.75 18.46 -10.45
CA ILE A 348 7.51 18.63 -11.89
C ILE A 348 6.04 19.03 -12.10
N PRO A 349 5.74 20.19 -12.72
CA PRO A 349 4.37 20.55 -13.07
C PRO A 349 3.79 19.58 -14.11
N ALA A 350 2.52 19.20 -13.95
CA ALA A 350 1.84 18.27 -14.87
C ALA A 350 1.83 18.74 -16.34
N SER A 351 1.92 20.05 -16.59
CA SER A 351 2.01 20.64 -17.94
C SER A 351 3.29 20.27 -18.70
N GLU A 352 4.32 19.79 -18.01
CA GLU A 352 5.62 19.47 -18.59
C GLU A 352 5.83 17.96 -18.77
N ILE A 353 4.82 17.16 -18.42
CA ILE A 353 4.84 15.71 -18.57
C ILE A 353 3.94 15.36 -19.76
N THR A 354 4.56 14.80 -20.79
CA THR A 354 3.84 14.29 -21.96
C THR A 354 3.10 13.02 -21.57
N GLN A 355 1.77 13.03 -21.66
CA GLN A 355 0.94 11.87 -21.39
C GLN A 355 1.04 10.84 -22.51
N ASP A 356 0.96 9.56 -22.16
CA ASP A 356 0.94 8.47 -23.14
C ASP A 356 -0.46 7.82 -23.21
N SER A 357 -0.57 6.74 -23.97
CA SER A 357 -1.84 6.02 -24.16
C SER A 357 -2.35 5.32 -22.89
N THR A 358 -1.48 5.05 -21.91
CA THR A 358 -1.78 4.32 -20.68
C THR A 358 -1.70 5.19 -19.42
N HIS A 359 -1.15 6.40 -19.50
CA HIS A 359 -0.94 7.31 -18.37
C HIS A 359 -1.40 8.73 -18.70
N ARG A 360 -2.43 9.21 -17.99
CA ARG A 360 -2.96 10.58 -18.13
C ARG A 360 -3.12 11.23 -16.77
N PHE A 361 -2.88 12.54 -16.70
CA PHE A 361 -3.25 13.34 -15.53
C PHE A 361 -4.76 13.53 -15.49
N VAL A 362 -5.31 13.41 -14.30
CA VAL A 362 -6.73 13.64 -14.02
C VAL A 362 -6.84 14.89 -13.17
N THR A 363 -7.79 15.75 -13.49
CA THR A 363 -8.08 16.97 -12.70
C THR A 363 -9.12 16.68 -11.62
N ASP A 364 -9.11 17.45 -10.53
CA ASP A 364 -10.13 17.35 -9.48
C ASP A 364 -11.56 17.52 -10.01
N SER A 365 -11.75 18.33 -11.06
CA SER A 365 -13.05 18.47 -11.72
C SER A 365 -13.47 17.18 -12.45
N GLN A 366 -12.52 16.46 -13.07
CA GLN A 366 -12.79 15.17 -13.70
C GLN A 366 -13.04 14.09 -12.65
N ILE A 367 -12.26 14.09 -11.56
CA ILE A 367 -12.47 13.19 -10.41
C ILE A 367 -13.85 13.42 -9.79
N ALA A 368 -14.23 14.68 -9.57
CA ALA A 368 -15.55 15.04 -9.06
C ALA A 368 -16.66 14.61 -10.02
N ALA A 369 -16.48 14.76 -11.34
CA ALA A 369 -17.44 14.29 -12.32
C ALA A 369 -17.57 12.75 -12.35
N TRP A 370 -16.47 12.01 -12.22
CA TRP A 370 -16.49 10.54 -12.15
C TRP A 370 -17.12 10.05 -10.84
N ASN A 371 -16.80 10.68 -9.73
CA ASN A 371 -17.38 10.37 -8.43
C ASN A 371 -18.87 10.74 -8.38
N ALA A 372 -19.27 11.84 -9.03
CA ALA A 372 -20.68 12.22 -9.18
C ALA A 372 -21.45 11.27 -10.11
N ALA A 373 -20.79 10.68 -11.10
CA ALA A 373 -21.34 9.63 -11.95
C ALA A 373 -21.44 8.27 -11.23
N GLY A 374 -20.91 8.15 -10.00
CA GLY A 374 -21.19 7.06 -9.07
C GLY A 374 -20.89 5.68 -9.63
N GLY A 375 -19.68 5.43 -10.16
CA GLY A 375 -19.15 4.07 -10.43
C GLY A 375 -20.08 3.12 -11.20
N GLY A 376 -21.06 3.64 -11.91
CA GLY A 376 -22.17 2.90 -12.48
C GLY A 376 -22.07 2.92 -13.99
N LEU A 377 -22.00 1.72 -14.56
CA LEU A 377 -22.11 1.35 -15.98
C LEU A 377 -22.44 2.54 -16.89
N THR A 378 -21.48 2.90 -17.74
CA THR A 378 -21.63 3.88 -18.80
C THR A 378 -22.88 3.61 -19.61
N ASN A 379 -23.88 4.46 -19.41
CA ASN A 379 -25.10 4.67 -20.19
C ASN A 379 -24.98 4.20 -21.66
N PRO A 380 -25.41 2.97 -21.99
CA PRO A 380 -25.97 2.75 -23.30
C PRO A 380 -27.40 3.26 -23.24
N LEU A 381 -27.74 4.11 -24.20
CA LEU A 381 -29.10 4.54 -24.50
C LEU A 381 -30.15 3.45 -24.15
N ASN A 382 -30.94 3.70 -23.11
CA ASN A 382 -31.97 2.87 -22.47
C ASN A 382 -31.56 2.11 -21.20
N GLN A 383 -31.96 2.71 -20.07
CA GLN A 383 -32.70 2.12 -18.94
C GLN A 383 -32.32 0.72 -18.51
N ASP A 384 -31.93 0.58 -17.24
CA ASP A 384 -32.44 -0.56 -16.46
C ASP A 384 -32.54 -0.24 -14.96
N ILE A 385 -31.68 0.62 -14.40
CA ILE A 385 -31.69 0.84 -12.95
C ILE A 385 -31.36 2.29 -12.60
N ASN A 386 -32.39 3.10 -12.30
CA ASN A 386 -32.23 4.43 -11.71
C ASN A 386 -32.77 4.44 -10.27
N PHE A 387 -31.92 4.13 -9.29
CA PHE A 387 -32.26 4.22 -7.86
C PHE A 387 -32.22 5.65 -7.30
N ALA A 388 -31.81 6.65 -8.10
CA ALA A 388 -31.71 8.03 -7.64
C ALA A 388 -33.09 8.70 -7.49
N ILE A 389 -34.15 8.15 -8.12
CA ILE A 389 -35.50 8.71 -8.09
C ILE A 389 -36.50 7.64 -7.60
N GLY A 390 -36.28 7.17 -6.37
CA GLY A 390 -37.17 6.26 -5.66
C GLY A 390 -36.83 4.79 -5.84
N LYS A 391 -37.26 3.98 -4.87
CA LYS A 391 -36.93 2.56 -4.70
C LYS A 391 -37.57 1.62 -5.75
N ALA A 392 -37.88 2.09 -6.95
CA ALA A 392 -38.64 1.33 -7.95
C ALA A 392 -37.92 1.28 -9.31
N LEU A 393 -37.87 0.08 -9.90
CA LEU A 393 -37.43 -0.12 -11.28
C LEU A 393 -38.44 0.52 -12.24
N ARG A 394 -37.96 1.26 -13.24
CA ARG A 394 -38.80 1.98 -14.20
C ARG A 394 -38.33 1.72 -15.63
N LEU A 395 -39.29 1.49 -16.53
CA LEU A 395 -39.09 1.48 -17.98
C LEU A 395 -39.91 2.62 -18.59
N ASN A 396 -39.27 3.50 -19.36
CA ASN A 396 -39.87 4.69 -19.97
C ASN A 396 -40.64 5.56 -18.95
N ASN A 397 -40.03 5.78 -17.78
CA ASN A 397 -40.60 6.44 -16.60
C ASN A 397 -41.79 5.74 -15.93
N ILE A 398 -42.22 4.57 -16.41
CA ILE A 398 -43.31 3.77 -15.85
C ILE A 398 -42.73 2.71 -14.90
N PRO A 399 -43.21 2.61 -13.64
CA PRO A 399 -42.77 1.57 -12.71
C PRO A 399 -43.08 0.16 -13.25
N VAL A 400 -42.04 -0.68 -13.34
CA VAL A 400 -42.16 -2.08 -13.76
C VAL A 400 -42.67 -2.91 -12.58
N ALA A 401 -43.66 -3.77 -12.81
CA ALA A 401 -44.23 -4.63 -11.77
C ALA A 401 -43.53 -5.99 -11.67
N GLY A 402 -42.95 -6.46 -12.78
CA GLY A 402 -42.22 -7.73 -12.87
C GLY A 402 -41.85 -8.05 -14.32
N TRP A 403 -41.30 -9.24 -14.54
CA TRP A 403 -40.83 -9.71 -15.84
C TRP A 403 -41.44 -11.09 -16.12
N LEU A 404 -41.72 -11.39 -17.39
CA LEU A 404 -42.10 -12.72 -17.87
C LEU A 404 -40.86 -13.63 -17.97
N ASP A 405 -41.07 -14.91 -18.20
CA ASP A 405 -40.01 -15.93 -18.35
C ASP A 405 -39.09 -15.67 -19.56
N ASP A 406 -39.62 -15.00 -20.59
CA ASP A 406 -38.88 -14.54 -21.76
C ASP A 406 -38.14 -13.20 -21.56
N GLY A 407 -38.23 -12.61 -20.37
CA GLY A 407 -37.64 -11.31 -20.03
C GLY A 407 -38.47 -10.09 -20.43
N THR A 408 -39.67 -10.25 -20.98
CA THR A 408 -40.55 -9.12 -21.28
C THR A 408 -41.05 -8.47 -19.98
N PRO A 409 -40.85 -7.16 -19.77
CA PRO A 409 -41.37 -6.47 -18.58
C PRO A 409 -42.89 -6.36 -18.63
N PHE A 410 -43.55 -6.55 -17.49
CA PHE A 410 -44.97 -6.27 -17.34
C PHE A 410 -45.22 -5.21 -16.27
N PHE A 411 -46.38 -4.57 -16.39
CA PHE A 411 -46.82 -3.43 -15.62
C PHE A 411 -48.19 -3.73 -15.01
N LYS A 412 -48.50 -3.07 -13.89
CA LYS A 412 -49.82 -3.17 -13.25
C LYS A 412 -50.53 -1.81 -13.29
N LYS A 413 -51.81 -1.78 -13.69
CA LYS A 413 -52.65 -0.57 -13.72
C LYS A 413 -53.91 -0.76 -12.88
N ARG A 414 -54.09 0.10 -11.89
CA ARG A 414 -55.30 0.11 -11.04
C ARG A 414 -56.39 0.97 -11.68
N LEU A 415 -57.58 0.39 -11.81
CA LEU A 415 -58.82 1.02 -12.20
C LEU A 415 -59.80 0.95 -11.02
N THR A 416 -60.60 2.00 -10.84
CA THR A 416 -61.61 2.05 -9.78
C THR A 416 -62.89 2.63 -10.36
N PHE A 417 -64.01 1.95 -10.10
CA PHE A 417 -65.28 2.30 -10.70
C PHE A 417 -66.45 1.80 -9.86
N THR A 418 -67.63 2.33 -10.16
CA THR A 418 -68.88 2.01 -9.50
C THR A 418 -69.91 1.55 -10.53
N ILE A 419 -70.57 0.43 -10.29
CA ILE A 419 -71.77 0.03 -11.02
C ILE A 419 -72.99 0.45 -10.18
N PRO A 420 -73.91 1.26 -10.72
CA PRO A 420 -75.08 1.73 -10.00
C PRO A 420 -76.04 0.58 -9.67
N SER A 421 -76.96 0.83 -8.72
CA SER A 421 -77.91 -0.17 -8.21
C SER A 421 -78.79 -0.83 -9.26
N THR A 422 -79.08 -0.13 -10.35
CA THR A 422 -79.92 -0.61 -11.48
C THR A 422 -79.10 -1.11 -12.67
N GLY A 423 -77.77 -0.94 -12.66
CA GLY A 423 -76.89 -1.39 -13.73
C GLY A 423 -76.38 -2.81 -13.48
N SER A 424 -75.94 -3.49 -14.55
CA SER A 424 -75.23 -4.78 -14.46
C SER A 424 -73.85 -4.75 -15.14
N SER A 425 -73.49 -3.64 -15.77
CA SER A 425 -72.22 -3.49 -16.49
C SER A 425 -71.72 -2.06 -16.48
N VAL A 426 -70.44 -1.89 -16.82
CA VAL A 426 -69.77 -0.60 -16.99
C VAL A 426 -68.68 -0.70 -18.06
N THR A 427 -68.48 0.40 -18.79
CA THR A 427 -67.39 0.56 -19.78
C THR A 427 -66.45 1.66 -19.29
N ILE A 428 -65.15 1.38 -19.24
CA ILE A 428 -64.16 2.26 -18.62
C ILE A 428 -62.88 2.30 -19.46
N PRO A 429 -62.32 3.49 -19.74
CA PRO A 429 -61.05 3.56 -20.46
C PRO A 429 -59.91 2.98 -19.63
N HIS A 430 -59.20 2.00 -20.19
CA HIS A 430 -58.03 1.41 -19.54
C HIS A 430 -56.74 2.18 -19.87
N GLY A 431 -56.70 2.95 -20.96
CA GLY A 431 -55.56 3.80 -21.34
C GLY A 431 -54.25 3.03 -21.55
N ILE A 432 -54.32 1.89 -22.23
CA ILE A 432 -53.18 1.05 -22.63
C ILE A 432 -53.20 1.03 -24.16
N PRO A 433 -52.25 1.68 -24.86
CA PRO A 433 -52.29 1.81 -26.31
C PRO A 433 -52.23 0.45 -27.02
N ASN A 434 -53.12 0.26 -28.00
CA ASN A 434 -53.20 -0.96 -28.83
C ASN A 434 -53.39 -2.25 -28.02
N ALA A 435 -54.15 -2.19 -26.92
CA ALA A 435 -54.29 -3.29 -25.99
C ALA A 435 -54.83 -4.58 -26.64
N PHE A 436 -55.90 -4.49 -27.43
CA PHE A 436 -56.49 -5.64 -28.12
C PHE A 436 -55.66 -6.09 -29.33
N THR A 437 -55.28 -5.15 -30.20
CA THR A 437 -54.53 -5.45 -31.42
C THR A 437 -53.21 -6.17 -31.13
N ASN A 438 -52.51 -5.77 -30.05
CA ASN A 438 -51.22 -6.35 -29.67
C ASN A 438 -51.32 -7.31 -28.47
N LYS A 439 -52.53 -7.68 -28.03
CA LYS A 439 -52.78 -8.59 -26.89
C LYS A 439 -52.00 -8.21 -25.62
N ARG A 440 -51.98 -6.91 -25.30
CA ARG A 440 -51.12 -6.36 -24.24
C ARG A 440 -51.65 -6.60 -22.84
N ILE A 441 -52.98 -6.74 -22.66
CA ILE A 441 -53.56 -7.06 -21.36
C ILE A 441 -53.59 -8.58 -21.24
N ILE A 442 -52.79 -9.10 -20.30
CA ILE A 442 -52.55 -10.54 -20.13
C ILE A 442 -53.26 -11.12 -18.90
N GLY A 443 -53.82 -10.27 -18.05
CA GLY A 443 -54.59 -10.72 -16.89
C GLY A 443 -55.24 -9.57 -16.12
N TYR A 444 -56.13 -9.92 -15.21
CA TYR A 444 -56.74 -8.98 -14.27
C TYR A 444 -56.95 -9.61 -12.90
N GLU A 445 -56.85 -8.78 -11.86
CA GLU A 445 -57.25 -9.08 -10.49
C GLU A 445 -58.39 -8.10 -10.13
N PHE A 446 -59.34 -8.51 -9.31
CA PHE A 446 -60.40 -7.62 -8.86
C PHE A 446 -60.70 -7.79 -7.37
N ASN A 447 -61.13 -6.71 -6.73
CA ASN A 447 -61.76 -6.69 -5.42
C ASN A 447 -63.02 -5.83 -5.51
N GLY A 448 -64.09 -6.22 -4.80
CA GLY A 448 -65.33 -5.47 -4.83
C GLY A 448 -66.14 -5.59 -3.56
N PHE A 449 -67.10 -4.67 -3.38
CA PHE A 449 -68.11 -4.76 -2.34
C PHE A 449 -69.44 -4.20 -2.84
N THR A 450 -70.54 -4.64 -2.24
CA THR A 450 -71.89 -4.16 -2.55
C THR A 450 -72.52 -3.48 -1.34
N SER A 451 -73.36 -2.48 -1.60
CA SER A 451 -74.14 -1.80 -0.55
C SER A 451 -75.26 -2.67 0.03
N SER A 452 -75.60 -3.79 -0.62
CA SER A 452 -76.71 -4.65 -0.18
C SER A 452 -76.31 -5.69 0.88
N LEU A 453 -75.04 -6.15 0.93
CA LEU A 453 -74.53 -7.18 1.87
C LEU A 453 -72.98 -7.21 1.87
N PRO A 454 -72.36 -7.73 2.94
CA PRO A 454 -71.94 -6.96 4.12
C PRO A 454 -70.92 -5.84 3.77
N THR A 455 -70.69 -4.92 4.72
CA THR A 455 -69.72 -3.79 4.69
C THR A 455 -68.23 -4.19 4.56
N ARG A 456 -67.93 -5.38 4.03
CA ARG A 456 -66.59 -5.93 3.89
C ARG A 456 -66.22 -6.07 2.41
N MET A 457 -64.94 -5.87 2.10
CA MET A 457 -64.42 -6.13 0.76
C MET A 457 -64.31 -7.63 0.52
N PHE A 458 -64.82 -8.08 -0.62
CA PHE A 458 -64.58 -9.43 -1.10
C PHE A 458 -63.19 -9.48 -1.72
N LEU A 459 -62.37 -10.41 -1.24
CA LEU A 459 -61.09 -10.75 -1.83
C LEU A 459 -61.33 -11.57 -3.11
N PHE A 460 -60.34 -11.52 -4.01
CA PHE A 460 -60.29 -12.35 -5.21
C PHE A 460 -60.62 -13.82 -4.92
N GLY A 461 -61.48 -14.42 -5.74
CA GLY A 461 -61.87 -15.84 -5.66
C GLY A 461 -63.09 -16.16 -4.78
N VAL A 462 -63.62 -15.20 -4.02
CA VAL A 462 -64.85 -15.42 -3.24
C VAL A 462 -66.08 -15.21 -4.14
N ALA A 463 -66.78 -16.30 -4.47
CA ALA A 463 -67.96 -16.25 -5.31
C ALA A 463 -69.15 -15.64 -4.55
N ASN A 464 -69.66 -14.50 -5.03
CA ASN A 464 -70.91 -13.90 -4.56
C ASN A 464 -71.70 -13.38 -5.77
N THR A 465 -72.98 -13.75 -5.84
CA THR A 465 -73.87 -13.44 -6.98
C THR A 465 -73.99 -11.95 -7.30
N GLY A 466 -73.66 -11.05 -6.37
CA GLY A 466 -73.69 -9.61 -6.59
C GLY A 466 -72.39 -9.02 -7.14
N VAL A 467 -71.21 -9.58 -6.84
CA VAL A 467 -69.90 -8.95 -7.18
C VAL A 467 -68.99 -9.82 -8.05
N THR A 468 -69.35 -11.08 -8.29
CA THR A 468 -68.60 -11.93 -9.22
C THR A 468 -68.76 -11.38 -10.65
N PRO A 469 -67.64 -11.12 -11.37
CA PRO A 469 -67.69 -10.76 -12.78
C PRO A 469 -68.29 -11.90 -13.59
N GLN A 470 -69.25 -11.58 -14.47
CA GLN A 470 -69.76 -12.48 -15.48
C GLN A 470 -68.87 -12.44 -16.73
N ASP A 471 -68.68 -11.22 -17.24
CA ASP A 471 -67.90 -10.96 -18.44
C ASP A 471 -66.91 -9.82 -18.16
N VAL A 472 -65.65 -10.06 -18.49
CA VAL A 472 -64.58 -9.06 -18.46
C VAL A 472 -63.89 -9.10 -19.81
N LEU A 473 -64.17 -8.10 -20.63
CA LEU A 473 -63.70 -7.98 -22.01
C LEU A 473 -62.95 -6.66 -22.18
N TYR A 474 -62.06 -6.57 -23.16
CA TYR A 474 -61.37 -5.32 -23.49
C TYR A 474 -61.21 -5.16 -24.99
N ASP A 475 -61.17 -3.90 -25.44
CA ASP A 475 -60.75 -3.53 -26.78
C ASP A 475 -59.45 -2.71 -26.74
N ASN A 476 -59.16 -1.87 -27.75
CA ASN A 476 -57.95 -1.05 -27.75
C ASN A 476 -57.99 0.14 -26.78
N THR A 477 -59.16 0.48 -26.26
CA THR A 477 -59.42 1.71 -25.49
C THR A 477 -60.08 1.40 -24.15
N ASP A 478 -61.08 0.52 -24.16
CA ASP A 478 -62.02 0.33 -23.07
C ASP A 478 -62.03 -1.09 -22.51
N LEU A 479 -62.26 -1.15 -21.20
CA LEU A 479 -62.56 -2.35 -20.44
C LEU A 479 -64.09 -2.42 -20.23
N TYR A 480 -64.69 -3.53 -20.63
CA TYR A 480 -66.09 -3.85 -20.41
C TYR A 480 -66.18 -4.84 -19.25
N PHE A 481 -66.87 -4.45 -18.18
CA PHE A 481 -66.99 -5.25 -16.98
C PHE A 481 -68.47 -5.44 -16.64
N ALA A 482 -68.92 -6.70 -16.57
CA ALA A 482 -70.31 -7.06 -16.27
C ALA A 482 -70.39 -8.02 -15.07
N THR A 483 -71.48 -7.94 -14.32
CA THR A 483 -71.82 -8.84 -13.22
C THR A 483 -73.12 -9.58 -13.52
N THR A 484 -73.31 -10.78 -12.96
CA THR A 484 -74.45 -11.68 -13.28
C THR A 484 -75.82 -11.14 -12.90
N THR A 485 -75.90 -10.23 -11.93
CA THR A 485 -77.17 -9.61 -11.50
C THR A 485 -76.98 -8.15 -11.06
N ALA A 486 -78.03 -7.34 -11.19
CA ALA A 486 -78.10 -6.03 -10.55
C ALA A 486 -78.46 -6.23 -9.06
N SER A 487 -77.50 -5.98 -8.16
CA SER A 487 -77.66 -6.11 -6.71
C SER A 487 -76.94 -4.99 -5.96
N GLY A 488 -77.66 -3.92 -5.60
CA GLY A 488 -77.14 -2.78 -4.85
C GLY A 488 -76.09 -1.94 -5.60
N THR A 489 -75.60 -0.86 -5.01
CA THR A 489 -74.47 -0.12 -5.60
C THR A 489 -73.19 -0.89 -5.33
N ARG A 490 -72.36 -1.11 -6.35
CA ARG A 490 -71.16 -1.94 -6.26
C ARG A 490 -69.92 -1.16 -6.64
N ASN A 491 -68.90 -1.21 -5.80
CA ASN A 491 -67.62 -0.56 -6.07
C ASN A 491 -66.57 -1.62 -6.34
N PHE A 492 -65.77 -1.39 -7.37
CA PHE A 492 -64.74 -2.31 -7.82
C PHE A 492 -63.38 -1.61 -7.88
N ILE A 493 -62.35 -2.37 -7.49
CA ILE A 493 -60.96 -2.09 -7.81
C ILE A 493 -60.49 -3.23 -8.70
N VAL A 494 -60.10 -2.90 -9.93
CA VAL A 494 -59.52 -3.86 -10.88
C VAL A 494 -58.06 -3.49 -11.10
N ILE A 495 -57.17 -4.47 -11.05
CA ILE A 495 -55.77 -4.32 -11.39
C ILE A 495 -55.53 -5.10 -12.68
N LEU A 496 -55.19 -4.40 -13.76
CA LEU A 496 -54.81 -5.00 -15.03
C LEU A 496 -53.31 -5.27 -15.04
N THR A 497 -52.92 -6.46 -15.46
CA THR A 497 -51.53 -6.81 -15.80
C THR A 497 -51.36 -6.65 -17.31
N TYR A 498 -50.39 -5.83 -17.73
CA TYR A 498 -50.14 -5.55 -19.14
C TYR A 498 -48.65 -5.48 -19.49
N ILE A 499 -48.30 -5.78 -20.74
CA ILE A 499 -46.95 -5.65 -21.32
C ILE A 499 -46.86 -4.43 -22.22
#